data_AF-A0A2H0E198-F1
#
_entry.id   AF-A0A2H0E198-F1
#
_cell.length_a   1.000
_cell.length_b   1.000
_cell.length_c   1.000
_cell.angle_alpha   90.00
_cell.angle_beta   90.00
_cell.angle_gamma   90.00
#
_symmetry.space_group_name_H-M   'P 1'
#
loop_
_entity.id
_entity.type
_entity.pdbx_description
1 polymer ?
#
loop_
_entity_poly.entity_id
_entity_poly.type
_entity_poly.pdbx_seq_one_letter_code
_entity_poly.pdbx_strand_id
1 'polypeptide(L)'
;MSRLVIDKAEIRDFFEEIHNHSGKSWDEIGRLVKLSGRTIRDWRRGVLLPNKEKIEKFAKLFQKKIPFVLEEREEYWTRKYARKAAQAMLKKYGPPGTPE
;
A
#
# COMPACT_ATOMS: atom_id res chain seq x y z
N MET A 1 2.76 -10.76 0.93
CA MET A 1 2.76 -9.45 1.63
C MET A 1 1.32 -8.93 1.65
N SER A 2 0.90 -8.14 2.63
CA SER A 2 -0.48 -7.61 2.70
C SER A 2 -0.58 -6.14 2.30
N ARG A 3 -1.81 -5.71 2.04
CA ARG A 3 -2.20 -4.34 1.70
C ARG A 3 -2.92 -3.72 2.89
N LEU A 4 -2.62 -2.48 3.20
CA LEU A 4 -3.28 -1.77 4.29
C LEU A 4 -4.37 -0.86 3.72
N VAL A 5 -5.56 -0.92 4.29
CA VAL A 5 -6.62 0.07 4.13
C VAL A 5 -6.43 1.10 5.24
N ILE A 6 -6.06 2.31 4.85
CA ILE A 6 -5.77 3.43 5.74
C ILE A 6 -6.60 4.60 5.23
N ASP A 7 -7.10 5.44 6.15
CA ASP A 7 -7.81 6.64 5.75
C ASP A 7 -6.91 7.58 4.93
N LYS A 8 -7.52 8.27 3.96
CA LYS A 8 -6.78 9.14 3.04
C LYS A 8 -6.11 10.31 3.76
N ALA A 9 -6.74 10.87 4.78
CA ALA A 9 -6.15 11.96 5.55
C ALA A 9 -4.93 11.45 6.30
N GLU A 10 -5.04 10.34 7.01
CA GLU A 10 -3.94 9.80 7.79
C GLU A 10 -2.73 9.40 6.96
N ILE A 11 -2.93 8.71 5.82
CA ILE A 11 -1.81 8.32 4.96
C ILE A 11 -1.14 9.55 4.34
N ARG A 12 -1.91 10.59 4.04
CA ARG A 12 -1.37 11.85 3.52
C ARG A 12 -0.52 12.52 4.59
N ASP A 13 -1.06 12.68 5.79
CA ASP A 13 -0.41 13.38 6.90
C ASP A 13 0.87 12.63 7.30
N PHE A 14 0.84 11.29 7.35
CA PHE A 14 2.04 10.45 7.56
C PHE A 14 3.17 10.76 6.57
N PHE A 15 2.87 10.84 5.26
CA PHE A 15 3.89 11.12 4.26
C PHE A 15 4.30 12.60 4.22
N GLU A 16 3.41 13.52 4.59
CA GLU A 16 3.75 14.95 4.73
C GLU A 16 4.72 15.17 5.88
N GLU A 17 4.52 14.52 7.03
CA GLU A 17 5.50 14.54 8.12
C GLU A 17 6.87 14.01 7.68
N ILE A 18 6.90 12.90 6.94
CA ILE A 18 8.15 12.33 6.40
C ILE A 18 8.84 13.32 5.45
N HIS A 19 8.07 13.98 4.59
CA HIS A 19 8.61 14.94 3.63
C HIS A 19 9.18 16.18 4.32
N ASN A 20 8.42 16.75 5.26
CA ASN A 20 8.85 17.92 6.02
C ASN A 20 10.08 17.60 6.88
N HIS A 21 10.14 16.41 7.49
CA HIS A 21 11.28 15.97 8.29
C HIS A 21 12.53 15.69 7.43
N SER A 22 12.37 15.12 6.24
CA SER A 22 13.50 14.71 5.39
C SER A 22 14.05 15.84 4.52
N GLY A 23 13.23 16.83 4.15
CA GLY A 23 13.57 17.83 3.15
C GLY A 23 13.83 17.26 1.75
N LYS A 24 13.45 16.00 1.50
CA LYS A 24 13.75 15.26 0.28
C LYS A 24 12.56 15.20 -0.67
N SER A 25 12.83 15.08 -1.97
CA SER A 25 11.78 14.83 -2.96
C SER A 25 11.13 13.45 -2.76
N TRP A 26 9.92 13.28 -3.29
CA TRP A 26 9.19 12.00 -3.21
C TRP A 26 9.95 10.84 -3.87
N ASP A 27 10.71 11.10 -4.92
CA ASP A 27 11.52 10.08 -5.57
C ASP A 27 12.71 9.65 -4.71
N GLU A 28 13.36 10.59 -4.01
CA GLU A 28 14.39 10.26 -3.04
C GLU A 28 13.84 9.47 -1.85
N ILE A 29 12.71 9.90 -1.28
CA ILE A 29 12.03 9.19 -0.18
C ILE A 29 11.64 7.78 -0.62
N GLY A 30 11.10 7.62 -1.83
CA GLY A 30 10.74 6.31 -2.39
C GLY A 30 11.94 5.38 -2.55
N ARG A 31 13.08 5.89 -3.04
CA ARG A 31 14.29 5.09 -3.26
C ARG A 31 14.79 4.41 -1.98
N LEU A 32 14.64 5.06 -0.82
CA LEU A 32 15.04 4.50 0.49
C LEU A 32 14.36 3.16 0.79
N VAL A 33 13.17 2.93 0.24
CA VAL A 33 12.40 1.69 0.42
C VAL A 33 12.17 0.93 -0.90
N LYS A 34 12.93 1.24 -1.96
CA LYS A 34 12.81 0.67 -3.31
C LYS A 34 11.42 0.89 -3.94
N LEU A 35 10.88 2.10 -3.80
CA LEU A 35 9.65 2.55 -4.46
C LEU A 35 9.91 3.77 -5.35
N SER A 36 9.01 4.01 -6.31
CA SER A 36 9.00 5.26 -7.06
C SER A 36 8.29 6.36 -6.27
N GLY A 37 8.64 7.63 -6.49
CA GLY A 37 7.91 8.75 -5.89
C GLY A 37 6.46 8.83 -6.38
N ARG A 38 6.17 8.29 -7.57
CA ARG A 38 4.79 8.11 -8.06
C ARG A 38 3.97 7.18 -7.16
N THR A 39 4.56 6.08 -6.71
CA THR A 39 3.86 5.13 -5.82
C THR A 39 3.43 5.79 -4.52
N ILE A 40 4.28 6.62 -3.92
CA ILE A 40 3.93 7.40 -2.71
C ILE A 40 2.79 8.38 -3.01
N ARG A 41 2.85 9.09 -4.14
CA ARG A 41 1.78 10.01 -4.57
C ARG A 41 0.46 9.28 -4.77
N ASP A 42 0.46 8.09 -5.37
CA ASP A 42 -0.74 7.28 -5.58
C ASP A 42 -1.33 6.80 -4.23
N TRP A 43 -0.49 6.46 -3.26
CA TRP A 43 -0.95 6.12 -1.89
C TRP A 43 -1.57 7.33 -1.18
N ARG A 44 -0.89 8.49 -1.19
CA ARG A 44 -1.43 9.75 -0.61
C ARG A 44 -2.76 10.16 -1.24
N ARG A 45 -2.97 9.87 -2.52
CA ARG A 45 -4.22 10.17 -3.23
C ARG A 45 -5.32 9.14 -2.97
N GLY A 46 -5.01 8.00 -2.35
CA GLY A 46 -5.94 6.88 -2.14
C GLY A 46 -6.19 6.03 -3.41
N VAL A 47 -5.35 6.15 -4.44
CA VAL A 47 -5.51 5.42 -5.71
C VAL A 47 -5.09 3.95 -5.57
N LEU A 48 -4.07 3.69 -4.74
CA LEU A 48 -3.53 2.36 -4.49
C LEU A 48 -3.40 2.11 -3.00
N LEU A 49 -3.65 0.86 -2.59
CA LEU A 49 -3.41 0.45 -1.21
C LEU A 49 -1.90 0.28 -0.93
N PRO A 50 -1.38 0.90 0.13
CA PRO A 50 0.00 0.72 0.54
C PRO A 50 0.31 -0.71 0.95
N ASN A 51 1.57 -1.11 0.76
CA ASN A 51 2.07 -2.40 1.22
C ASN A 51 2.52 -2.27 2.68
N LYS A 52 2.08 -3.20 3.54
CA LYS A 52 2.38 -3.22 4.97
C LYS A 52 3.89 -3.13 5.26
N GLU A 53 4.67 -3.99 4.62
CA GLU A 53 6.14 -4.06 4.79
C GLU A 53 6.81 -2.71 4.48
N LYS A 54 6.27 -1.97 3.50
CA LYS A 54 6.82 -0.66 3.10
C LYS A 54 6.43 0.44 4.09
N ILE A 55 5.21 0.43 4.59
CA ILE A 55 4.76 1.38 5.62
C ILE A 55 5.54 1.17 6.92
N GLU A 56 5.74 -0.07 7.35
CA GLU A 56 6.57 -0.41 8.51
C GLU A 56 8.02 0.06 8.33
N LYS A 57 8.59 -0.10 7.12
CA LYS A 57 9.93 0.42 6.80
C LYS A 57 10.00 1.94 6.87
N PHE A 58 9.00 2.65 6.36
CA PHE A 58 8.93 4.11 6.49
C PHE A 58 8.83 4.54 7.95
N ALA A 59 7.94 3.93 8.72
CA ALA A 59 7.77 4.20 10.15
C ALA A 59 9.09 4.01 10.92
N LYS A 60 9.80 2.91 10.66
CA LYS A 60 11.11 2.64 11.27
C LYS A 60 12.19 3.62 10.85
N LEU A 61 12.30 3.93 9.55
CA LEU A 61 13.36 4.81 9.02
C LEU A 61 13.21 6.26 9.51
N PHE A 62 11.98 6.75 9.60
CA PHE A 62 11.68 8.13 9.99
C PHE A 62 11.24 8.27 11.45
N GLN A 63 11.34 7.19 12.24
CA GLN A 63 10.92 7.14 13.65
C GLN A 63 9.49 7.67 13.86
N LYS A 64 8.58 7.33 12.93
CA LYS A 64 7.18 7.70 12.97
C LYS A 64 6.32 6.52 13.42
N LYS A 65 5.16 6.82 14.00
CA LYS A 65 4.15 5.80 14.27
C LYS A 65 3.52 5.34 12.95
N ILE A 66 3.14 4.07 12.89
CA ILE A 66 2.36 3.55 11.77
C ILE A 66 0.99 4.23 11.81
N PRO A 67 0.47 4.75 10.67
CA PRO A 67 -0.87 5.34 10.60
C PRO A 67 -1.94 4.31 10.98
N PHE A 68 -3.11 4.75 11.40
CA PHE A 68 -4.15 3.83 11.86
C PHE A 68 -4.68 3.00 10.68
N VAL A 69 -4.70 1.68 10.88
CA VAL A 69 -5.06 0.70 9.86
C VAL A 69 -6.50 0.27 10.10
N LEU A 70 -7.37 0.52 9.13
CA LEU A 70 -8.78 0.12 9.17
C LEU A 70 -8.94 -1.37 8.88
N GLU A 71 -8.20 -1.87 7.89
CA GLU A 71 -8.30 -3.25 7.43
C GLU A 71 -6.98 -3.69 6.79
N GLU A 72 -6.66 -4.98 6.89
CA GLU A 72 -5.55 -5.60 6.18
C GLU A 72 -6.10 -6.55 5.10
N ARG A 73 -5.69 -6.34 3.85
CA ARG A 73 -6.14 -7.08 2.69
C ARG A 73 -5.03 -7.90 2.07
N GLU A 74 -5.41 -8.90 1.29
CA GLU A 74 -4.49 -9.75 0.55
C GLU A 74 -3.75 -8.97 -0.56
N GLU A 75 -2.57 -9.46 -0.95
CA GLU A 75 -1.64 -8.72 -1.84
C GLU A 75 -2.26 -8.30 -3.18
N TYR A 76 -3.12 -9.17 -3.71
CA TYR A 76 -3.75 -9.02 -5.01
C TYR A 76 -4.88 -8.00 -5.02
N TRP A 77 -5.23 -7.42 -3.87
CA TRP A 77 -6.25 -6.38 -3.75
C TRP A 77 -5.77 -5.01 -4.27
N THR A 78 -5.31 -4.98 -5.52
CA THR A 78 -5.03 -3.76 -6.29
C THR A 78 -5.36 -4.00 -7.75
N ARG A 79 -5.80 -2.96 -8.47
CA ARG A 79 -6.20 -3.05 -9.89
C ARG A 79 -5.13 -3.67 -10.79
N LYS A 80 -3.84 -3.49 -10.46
CA LYS A 80 -2.68 -4.03 -11.20
C LYS A 80 -2.58 -5.56 -11.12
N TYR A 81 -3.13 -6.18 -10.08
CA TYR A 81 -3.01 -7.62 -9.83
C TYR A 81 -4.31 -8.39 -10.13
N ALA A 82 -5.19 -7.88 -10.99
CA ALA A 82 -6.46 -8.51 -11.35
C ALA A 82 -6.32 -10.00 -11.75
N ARG A 83 -5.27 -10.35 -12.52
CA ARG A 83 -4.97 -11.76 -12.86
C ARG A 83 -4.67 -12.62 -11.63
N LYS A 84 -3.85 -12.12 -10.70
CA LYS A 84 -3.56 -12.83 -9.44
C LYS A 84 -4.80 -12.94 -8.56
N ALA A 85 -5.64 -11.90 -8.56
CA ALA A 85 -6.92 -11.93 -7.85
C ALA A 85 -7.84 -13.02 -8.42
N ALA A 86 -7.98 -13.09 -9.76
CA ALA A 86 -8.75 -14.15 -10.41
C ALA A 86 -8.21 -15.56 -10.06
N GLN A 87 -6.89 -15.76 -10.07
CA GLN A 87 -6.29 -17.03 -9.66
C GLN A 87 -6.54 -17.36 -8.18
N ALA A 88 -6.44 -16.38 -7.30
CA ALA A 88 -6.73 -16.58 -5.87
C ALA A 88 -8.20 -16.94 -5.64
N MET A 89 -9.13 -16.27 -6.34
CA MET A 89 -10.57 -16.57 -6.29
C MET A 89 -10.87 -17.97 -6.83
N LEU A 90 -10.28 -18.35 -7.97
CA LEU A 90 -10.42 -19.71 -8.52
C LEU A 90 -9.90 -20.78 -7.56
N LYS A 91 -8.77 -20.53 -6.87
CA LYS A 91 -8.24 -21.46 -5.87
C LYS A 91 -9.16 -21.58 -4.65
N LYS A 92 -9.78 -20.47 -4.23
CA LYS A 92 -10.61 -20.41 -3.02
C LYS A 92 -12.03 -20.94 -3.25
N TYR A 93 -12.63 -20.62 -4.39
CA TYR A 93 -14.04 -20.88 -4.67
C TYR A 93 -14.26 -21.90 -5.79
N GLY A 94 -13.20 -22.32 -6.50
CA GLY A 94 -13.31 -23.14 -7.69
C GLY A 94 -13.64 -22.34 -8.95
N PRO A 95 -13.72 -23.00 -10.12
CA PRO A 95 -14.22 -22.38 -11.33
C PRO A 95 -15.68 -21.93 -11.13
N PRO A 96 -16.05 -20.70 -11.53
CA PRO A 96 -17.44 -20.31 -11.54
C PRO A 96 -18.20 -21.15 -12.57
N GLY A 97 -19.13 -21.98 -12.08
CA GLY A 97 -19.98 -22.85 -12.88
C GLY A 97 -21.04 -23.49 -11.99
N THR A 98 -22.24 -23.69 -12.54
CA THR A 98 -23.30 -24.45 -11.87
C THR A 98 -22.82 -25.90 -11.75
N PRO A 99 -22.90 -26.54 -10.57
CA PRO A 99 -22.71 -27.99 -10.48
C PRO A 99 -23.73 -28.66 -11.41
N GLU A 100 -23.27 -29.53 -12.30
CA GLU A 100 -24.15 -30.36 -13.15
C GLU A 100 -25.06 -31.26 -12.30
#